data_AF-A0A961XFZ1-F1
#
_entry.id   AF-A0A961XFZ1-F1
#
_cell.length_a   1.000
_cell.length_b   1.000
_cell.length_c   1.000
_cell.angle_alpha   90.00
_cell.angle_beta   90.00
_cell.angle_gamma   90.00
#
_symmetry.space_group_name_H-M   'P 1'
#
loop_
_entity.id
_entity.type
_entity.pdbx_description
1 polymer ?
#
loop_
_entity_poly.entity_id
_entity_poly.type
_entity_poly.pdbx_seq_one_letter_code
_entity_poly.pdbx_strand_id
1 'polypeptide(L)'
;SAIDYLLDAVDLILVMTVNPGFGGQTYIEATTDKIRRVRRMIGDRPIELEVDGGITPGTIAVPAAAGANIFVAGSAVYKGTGLADYRANIDALRRAAEATRG
;
A
#
# COMPACT_ATOMS: atom_id res chain seq x y z
N SER A 1 -3.46 -5.06 -20.72
CA SER A 1 -2.65 -5.50 -19.55
C SER A 1 -3.19 -6.85 -19.08
N ALA A 2 -2.50 -7.55 -18.16
CA ALA A 2 -2.89 -8.89 -17.71
C ALA A 2 -4.13 -8.94 -16.78
N ILE A 3 -4.61 -7.80 -16.27
CA ILE A 3 -5.75 -7.75 -15.32
C ILE A 3 -6.96 -6.97 -15.84
N ASP A 4 -6.88 -6.36 -17.03
CA ASP A 4 -7.92 -5.42 -17.52
C ASP A 4 -9.28 -6.11 -17.73
N TYR A 5 -9.27 -7.39 -18.12
CA TYR A 5 -10.48 -8.21 -18.33
C TYR A 5 -11.11 -8.72 -17.04
N LEU A 6 -10.49 -8.45 -15.87
CA LEU A 6 -10.99 -8.86 -14.55
C LEU A 6 -11.59 -7.69 -13.76
N LEU A 7 -11.53 -6.46 -14.27
CA LEU A 7 -11.91 -5.27 -13.51
C LEU A 7 -13.36 -5.28 -13.03
N ASP A 8 -14.27 -5.95 -13.76
CA ASP A 8 -15.68 -6.03 -13.39
C ASP A 8 -16.00 -7.26 -12.50
N ALA A 9 -14.97 -8.00 -12.08
CA ALA A 9 -15.10 -9.23 -11.29
C ALA A 9 -14.31 -9.20 -9.96
N VAL A 10 -13.70 -8.07 -9.61
CA VAL A 10 -12.87 -7.91 -8.41
C VAL A 10 -13.24 -6.65 -7.64
N ASP A 11 -13.20 -6.73 -6.32
CA ASP A 11 -13.39 -5.57 -5.43
C ASP A 11 -12.06 -4.95 -4.99
N LEU A 12 -10.94 -5.65 -5.19
CA LEU A 12 -9.63 -5.24 -4.72
C LEU A 12 -8.53 -5.69 -5.68
N ILE A 13 -7.54 -4.82 -5.91
CA ILE A 13 -6.30 -5.14 -6.62
C ILE A 13 -5.12 -4.93 -5.68
N LEU A 14 -4.33 -6.00 -5.49
CA LEU A 14 -3.09 -5.96 -4.73
C LEU A 14 -1.87 -5.75 -5.64
N VAL A 15 -1.06 -4.73 -5.34
CA VAL A 15 0.25 -4.52 -5.95
C VAL A 15 1.35 -4.86 -4.95
N MET A 16 2.09 -5.93 -5.23
CA MET A 16 3.34 -6.21 -4.51
C MET A 16 4.37 -5.12 -4.80
N THR A 17 4.90 -4.51 -3.75
CA THR A 17 5.95 -3.48 -3.78
C THR A 17 7.32 -4.04 -3.34
N VAL A 18 7.38 -5.36 -3.20
CA VAL A 18 8.58 -6.19 -2.96
C VAL A 18 8.44 -7.49 -3.76
N ASN A 19 9.50 -8.32 -3.81
CA ASN A 19 9.33 -9.68 -4.29
C ASN A 19 8.60 -10.51 -3.22
N PRO A 20 7.51 -11.21 -3.54
CA PRO A 20 6.75 -11.99 -2.56
C PRO A 20 7.61 -13.11 -1.96
N GLY A 21 7.42 -13.38 -0.67
CA GLY A 21 8.05 -14.50 0.04
C GLY A 21 8.39 -14.18 1.49
N PHE A 22 8.99 -13.01 1.75
CA PHE A 22 9.49 -12.66 3.08
C PHE A 22 9.10 -11.24 3.52
N GLY A 23 8.87 -11.06 4.83
CA GLY A 23 8.67 -9.75 5.44
C GLY A 23 9.99 -8.97 5.62
N GLY A 24 9.89 -7.68 5.95
CA GLY A 24 11.05 -6.83 6.23
C GLY A 24 11.84 -6.34 5.00
N GLN A 25 11.39 -6.67 3.80
CA GLN A 25 11.99 -6.20 2.56
C GLN A 25 11.73 -4.71 2.32
N THR A 26 12.65 -4.07 1.60
CA THR A 26 12.57 -2.65 1.23
C THR A 26 11.65 -2.42 0.04
N TYR A 27 10.85 -1.37 0.11
CA TYR A 27 9.98 -0.91 -0.98
C TYR A 27 10.76 -0.73 -2.30
N ILE A 28 10.27 -1.33 -3.39
CA ILE A 28 10.84 -1.21 -4.72
C ILE A 28 10.23 0.03 -5.41
N GLU A 29 10.98 1.13 -5.49
CA GLU A 29 10.47 2.41 -6.01
C GLU A 29 9.82 2.33 -7.40
N ALA A 30 10.38 1.49 -8.29
CA ALA A 30 9.86 1.26 -9.64
C ALA A 30 8.41 0.71 -9.67
N THR A 31 7.92 0.13 -8.57
CA THR A 31 6.53 -0.34 -8.47
C THR A 31 5.52 0.81 -8.35
N THR A 32 5.97 2.03 -8.02
CA THR A 32 5.10 3.21 -7.92
C THR A 32 4.40 3.53 -9.25
N ASP A 33 5.08 3.35 -10.38
CA ASP A 33 4.46 3.56 -11.69
C ASP A 33 3.41 2.49 -12.02
N LYS A 34 3.58 1.26 -11.50
CA LYS A 34 2.55 0.22 -11.58
C LYS A 34 1.31 0.63 -10.78
N ILE A 35 1.47 1.18 -9.58
CA ILE A 35 0.34 1.70 -8.76
C ILE A 35 -0.41 2.79 -9.53
N ARG A 36 0.28 3.79 -10.10
CA ARG A 36 -0.36 4.85 -10.90
C ARG A 36 -1.12 4.31 -12.11
N ARG A 37 -0.55 3.32 -12.79
CA ARG A 37 -1.21 2.66 -13.93
C ARG A 37 -2.46 1.91 -13.50
N VAL A 38 -2.40 1.15 -12.41
CA VAL A 38 -3.56 0.43 -11.86
C VAL A 38 -4.64 1.41 -11.41
N ARG A 39 -4.28 2.49 -10.71
CA ARG A 39 -5.24 3.52 -10.31
C ARG A 39 -5.97 4.13 -11.50
N ARG A 40 -5.27 4.42 -12.60
CA ARG A 40 -5.88 4.90 -13.84
C ARG A 40 -6.79 3.86 -14.50
N MET A 41 -6.43 2.58 -14.44
CA MET A 41 -7.25 1.49 -14.98
C MET A 41 -8.54 1.29 -14.17
N ILE A 42 -8.48 1.40 -12.84
CA ILE A 42 -9.64 1.34 -11.95
C ILE A 42 -10.64 2.45 -12.33
N GLY A 43 -10.17 3.69 -12.47
CA GLY A 43 -11.02 4.84 -12.74
C GLY A 43 -11.98 5.10 -11.56
N ASP A 44 -13.27 5.20 -11.86
CA ASP A 44 -14.33 5.45 -10.86
C ASP A 44 -15.00 4.17 -10.35
N ARG A 45 -14.48 3.00 -10.72
CA ARG A 45 -15.00 1.71 -10.23
C ARG A 45 -14.80 1.60 -8.72
N PRO A 46 -15.70 0.91 -8.00
CA PRO A 46 -15.57 0.67 -6.55
C PRO A 46 -14.54 -0.43 -6.27
N ILE A 47 -13.31 -0.25 -6.74
CA ILE A 47 -12.20 -1.19 -6.56
C ILE A 47 -11.16 -0.56 -5.66
N GLU A 48 -10.83 -1.26 -4.59
CA GLU A 48 -9.77 -0.89 -3.66
C GLU A 48 -8.38 -1.18 -4.28
N LEU A 49 -7.41 -0.29 -4.05
CA LEU A 49 -6.03 -0.46 -4.49
C LEU A 49 -5.13 -0.66 -3.27
N GLU A 50 -4.74 -1.91 -3.06
CA GLU A 50 -3.87 -2.34 -1.98
C GLU A 50 -2.39 -2.40 -2.43
N VAL A 51 -1.49 -2.08 -1.52
CA VAL A 51 -0.04 -2.31 -1.68
C VAL A 51 0.51 -3.15 -0.53
N ASP A 52 1.41 -4.09 -0.85
CA ASP A 52 2.09 -4.94 0.14
C ASP A 52 3.59 -5.03 -0.12
N GLY A 53 4.35 -4.66 0.92
CA GLY A 53 5.80 -4.76 0.97
C GLY A 53 6.51 -3.45 1.26
N GLY A 54 7.33 -3.44 2.32
CA GLY A 54 8.17 -2.27 2.64
C GLY A 54 7.40 -1.02 3.06
N ILE A 55 6.15 -1.16 3.51
CA ILE A 55 5.35 -0.04 4.02
C ILE A 55 5.78 0.33 5.44
N THR A 56 6.15 1.59 5.62
CA THR A 56 6.60 2.21 6.87
C THR A 56 6.11 3.67 6.90
N PRO A 57 6.19 4.38 8.05
CA PRO A 57 5.88 5.81 8.08
C PRO A 57 6.72 6.66 7.10
N GLY A 58 7.93 6.20 6.75
CA GLY A 58 8.80 6.89 5.80
C GLY A 58 8.51 6.57 4.32
N THR A 59 7.77 5.50 4.03
CA THR A 59 7.53 5.04 2.65
C THR A 59 6.07 5.16 2.22
N ILE A 60 5.11 5.09 3.15
CA ILE A 60 3.66 5.02 2.87
C ILE A 60 3.11 6.20 2.06
N ALA A 61 3.74 7.37 2.16
CA ALA A 61 3.40 8.57 1.41
C ALA A 61 3.48 8.37 -0.13
N VAL A 62 4.46 7.59 -0.59
CA VAL A 62 4.71 7.36 -2.03
C VAL A 62 3.57 6.58 -2.71
N PRO A 63 3.18 5.38 -2.24
CA PRO A 63 2.05 4.65 -2.81
C PRO A 63 0.72 5.35 -2.55
N ALA A 64 0.56 6.06 -1.42
CA ALA A 64 -0.65 6.84 -1.15
C ALA A 64 -0.86 7.94 -2.21
N ALA A 65 0.16 8.74 -2.48
CA ALA A 65 0.13 9.76 -3.53
C ALA A 65 -0.02 9.16 -4.94
N ALA A 66 0.41 7.90 -5.15
CA ALA A 66 0.22 7.17 -6.40
C ALA A 66 -1.20 6.61 -6.59
N GLY A 67 -2.05 6.69 -5.56
CA GLY A 67 -3.47 6.30 -5.60
C GLY A 67 -3.82 5.03 -4.84
N ALA A 68 -2.89 4.42 -4.09
CA ALA A 68 -3.21 3.33 -3.19
C ALA A 68 -4.03 3.83 -1.99
N ASN A 69 -4.94 3.00 -1.51
CA ASN A 69 -5.80 3.34 -0.38
C ASN A 69 -5.88 2.26 0.71
N ILE A 70 -5.37 1.07 0.45
CA ILE A 70 -5.14 0.03 1.45
C ILE A 70 -3.63 -0.26 1.51
N PHE A 71 -3.10 -0.44 2.73
CA PHE A 71 -1.67 -0.60 2.96
C PHE A 71 -1.40 -1.77 3.90
N VAL A 72 -0.67 -2.77 3.41
CA VAL A 72 -0.21 -3.89 4.23
C VAL A 72 1.13 -3.54 4.86
N ALA A 73 1.19 -3.56 6.20
CA ALA A 73 2.39 -3.24 6.95
C ALA A 73 2.58 -4.25 8.09
N GLY A 74 3.46 -5.22 7.89
CA GLY A 74 3.82 -6.20 8.94
C GLY A 74 4.88 -5.64 9.89
N SER A 75 6.13 -5.59 9.43
CA SER A 75 7.28 -5.21 10.26
C SER A 75 7.17 -3.81 10.89
N ALA A 76 6.49 -2.86 10.22
CA ALA A 76 6.27 -1.54 10.77
C ALA A 76 5.24 -1.53 11.90
N VAL A 77 4.16 -2.30 11.80
CA VAL A 77 3.11 -2.39 12.84
C VAL A 77 3.63 -3.14 14.06
N TYR A 78 4.29 -4.29 13.85
CA TYR A 78 4.73 -5.17 14.93
C TYR A 78 6.10 -4.81 15.53
N LYS A 79 6.65 -3.64 15.21
CA LYS A 79 7.88 -3.15 15.84
C LYS A 79 7.63 -2.82 17.31
N GLY A 80 8.42 -3.39 18.22
CA GLY A 80 8.27 -3.21 19.67
C GLY A 80 7.48 -4.35 20.31
N THR A 81 7.15 -4.19 21.60
CA THR A 81 6.49 -5.23 22.39
C THR A 81 5.26 -4.67 23.10
N GLY A 82 4.09 -4.99 22.56
CA GLY A 82 2.81 -4.76 23.23
C GLY A 82 1.91 -3.73 22.56
N LEU A 83 0.72 -3.59 23.14
CA LEU A 83 -0.39 -2.84 22.54
C LEU A 83 -0.10 -1.34 22.35
N ALA A 84 0.68 -0.74 23.24
CA ALA A 84 1.04 0.67 23.15
C ALA A 84 1.90 0.96 21.91
N ASP A 85 2.89 0.10 21.65
CA ASP A 85 3.77 0.24 20.47
C ASP A 85 2.98 0.04 19.18
N TYR A 86 2.12 -0.98 19.11
CA TYR A 86 1.30 -1.24 17.91
C TYR A 86 0.36 -0.07 17.59
N ARG A 87 -0.27 0.52 18.62
CA ARG A 87 -1.10 1.71 18.45
C ARG A 87 -0.29 2.88 17.92
N ALA A 88 0.86 3.17 18.53
CA ALA A 88 1.73 4.26 18.10
C ALA A 88 2.21 4.08 16.65
N ASN A 89 2.58 2.85 16.26
CA ASN A 89 3.01 2.51 14.90
C ASN A 89 1.87 2.68 13.88
N ILE A 90 0.68 2.18 14.18
CA ILE A 90 -0.50 2.32 13.30
C ILE A 90 -0.87 3.80 13.15
N ASP A 91 -0.85 4.57 14.24
CA ASP A 91 -1.15 5.99 14.19
C ASP A 91 -0.11 6.77 13.36
N ALA A 92 1.18 6.39 13.45
CA ALA A 92 2.22 6.98 12.62
C ALA A 92 2.02 6.68 11.13
N LEU A 93 1.61 5.45 10.78
CA LEU A 93 1.28 5.08 9.40
C LEU A 93 0.09 5.88 8.88
N ARG A 94 -1.00 5.96 9.66
CA ARG A 94 -2.20 6.72 9.28
C ARG A 94 -1.89 8.19 9.03
N ARG A 95 -1.22 8.86 9.98
CA ARG A 95 -0.82 10.27 9.83
C ARG A 95 0.03 10.50 8.58
N ALA A 96 1.00 9.62 8.33
CA ALA A 96 1.88 9.74 7.17
C ALA A 96 1.14 9.53 5.83
N ALA A 97 0.18 8.61 5.78
CA ALA A 97 -0.65 8.41 4.60
C ALA A 97 -1.61 9.60 4.36
N GLU A 98 -2.27 10.08 5.41
CA GLU A 98 -3.25 11.18 5.34
C GLU A 98 -2.61 12.51 4.96
N ALA A 99 -1.38 12.78 5.40
CA ALA A 99 -0.67 14.03 5.05
C ALA A 99 -0.44 14.21 3.53
N THR A 100 -0.59 13.14 2.74
CA THR A 100 -0.46 13.17 1.28
C THR A 100 -1.79 13.29 0.52
N ARG A 101 -2.91 13.10 1.21
CA ARG A 101 -4.26 13.22 0.65
C ARG A 101 -4.73 14.67 0.80
N GLY A 102 -4.11 15.57 0.01
CA GLY A 102 -4.60 16.93 -0.21
C GLY A 102 -5.73 16.95 -1.23
#